data_AF-A0A556QMG7-F1
#
_entry.id   AF-A0A556QMG7-F1
#
_cell.length_a   1.000
_cell.length_b   1.000
_cell.length_c   1.000
_cell.angle_alpha   90.00
_cell.angle_beta   90.00
_cell.angle_gamma   90.00
#
_symmetry.space_group_name_H-M   'P 1'
#
loop_
_entity.id
_entity.type
_entity.pdbx_description
1 polymer ?
#
loop_
_entity_poly.entity_id
_entity_poly.type
_entity_poly.pdbx_seq_one_letter_code
_entity_poly.pdbx_strand_id
1 'polypeptide(L)'
;MKTCPRCWETSDDQFDTCWRCSSPLPSAGVPAEPAPAPVAAKPKVEFRIFRGTFSTWNSLCTEAAEFASTVGPKNLISISHSEDDNDGVVTVWYWTDDYSPLH
;
A
#
# COMPACT_ATOMS: atom_id res chain seq x y z
N MET A 1 -34.75 -3.62 -22.50
CA MET A 1 -35.17 -4.89 -21.91
C MET A 1 -33.97 -5.81 -21.97
N LYS A 2 -33.59 -6.48 -20.88
CA LYS A 2 -32.43 -7.37 -20.82
C LYS A 2 -32.87 -8.83 -20.91
N THR A 3 -32.22 -9.62 -21.77
CA THR A 3 -32.47 -11.06 -21.87
C THR A 3 -31.45 -11.82 -21.01
N CYS A 4 -31.93 -12.71 -20.15
CA CYS A 4 -31.06 -13.52 -19.31
C CYS A 4 -30.30 -14.57 -20.14
N PRO A 5 -28.96 -14.64 -20.07
CA PRO A 5 -28.18 -15.62 -20.84
C PRO A 5 -28.34 -17.06 -20.32
N ARG A 6 -28.90 -17.25 -19.12
CA ARG A 6 -29.07 -18.58 -18.51
C ARG A 6 -30.43 -19.20 -18.77
N CYS A 7 -31.51 -18.43 -18.65
CA CYS A 7 -32.88 -18.94 -18.76
C CYS A 7 -33.69 -18.32 -19.90
N TRP A 8 -33.09 -17.40 -20.66
CA TRP A 8 -33.67 -16.78 -21.86
C TRP A 8 -34.95 -15.96 -21.62
N GLU A 9 -35.32 -15.73 -20.36
CA GLU A 9 -36.38 -14.80 -20.00
C GLU A 9 -35.99 -13.35 -20.30
N THR A 10 -36.99 -12.59 -20.73
CA THR A 10 -36.86 -11.15 -20.96
C THR A 10 -37.35 -10.42 -19.73
N SER A 11 -36.52 -9.57 -19.14
CA SER A 11 -36.85 -8.76 -17.97
C SER A 11 -36.70 -7.26 -18.25
N ASP A 12 -37.46 -6.47 -17.51
CA ASP A 12 -37.35 -5.01 -17.52
C ASP A 12 -35.92 -4.56 -17.14
N ASP A 13 -35.44 -3.44 -17.71
CA ASP A 13 -34.05 -3.01 -17.55
C ASP A 13 -33.67 -2.61 -16.12
N GLN A 14 -34.68 -2.45 -15.24
CA GLN A 14 -34.53 -2.00 -13.86
C GLN A 14 -33.93 -3.03 -12.91
N PHE A 15 -33.77 -4.29 -13.32
CA PHE A 15 -33.18 -5.32 -12.47
C PHE A 15 -31.73 -5.63 -12.89
N ASP A 16 -30.83 -5.70 -11.92
CA ASP A 16 -29.43 -6.14 -12.10
C ASP A 16 -29.31 -7.68 -12.07
N THR A 17 -30.37 -8.37 -11.66
CA THR A 17 -30.46 -9.85 -11.61
C THR A 17 -31.74 -10.34 -12.28
N CYS A 18 -31.68 -11.48 -12.94
CA CYS A 18 -32.84 -12.12 -13.54
C CYS A 18 -33.81 -12.59 -12.45
N TRP A 19 -35.06 -12.12 -12.50
CA TRP A 19 -36.09 -12.47 -11.49
C TRP A 19 -36.38 -13.98 -11.40
N ARG A 20 -36.16 -14.75 -12.48
CA ARG A 20 -36.51 -16.17 -12.53
C ARG A 20 -35.43 -17.11 -11.99
N CYS A 21 -34.16 -16.78 -12.21
CA CYS A 21 -33.04 -17.67 -11.86
C CYS A 21 -31.93 -16.98 -11.05
N SER A 22 -32.15 -15.73 -10.64
CA SER A 22 -31.24 -14.88 -9.85
C SER A 22 -29.85 -14.69 -10.48
N SER A 23 -29.68 -15.04 -11.75
CA SER A 23 -28.40 -14.87 -12.43
C SER A 23 -28.18 -13.39 -12.77
N PRO A 24 -26.94 -12.88 -12.65
CA PRO A 24 -26.62 -11.50 -12.99
C PRO A 24 -26.97 -11.24 -14.46
N LEU A 25 -27.66 -10.14 -14.71
CA LEU A 25 -27.93 -9.69 -16.07
C LEU A 25 -26.73 -8.87 -16.55
N PRO A 26 -26.46 -8.85 -17.87
CA PRO A 26 -25.46 -7.95 -18.41
C PRO A 26 -25.93 -6.50 -18.15
N SER A 27 -25.35 -5.86 -17.14
CA SER A 27 -25.53 -4.43 -16.91
C SER A 27 -25.00 -3.71 -18.14
N ALA A 28 -25.81 -2.82 -18.72
CA ALA A 28 -25.39 -2.00 -19.84
C ALA A 28 -24.19 -1.17 -19.37
N GLY A 29 -23.00 -1.57 -19.84
CA GLY A 29 -21.71 -0.91 -19.66
C GLY A 29 -21.58 -0.06 -18.40
N VAL A 30 -21.18 -0.66 -17.29
CA VAL A 30 -20.33 0.09 -16.35
C VAL A 30 -18.92 -0.10 -16.89
N PRO A 31 -18.31 0.91 -17.55
CA PRO A 31 -16.87 0.88 -17.75
C PRO A 31 -16.28 0.68 -16.35
N ALA A 32 -15.36 -0.26 -16.19
CA ALA A 32 -14.58 -0.35 -14.97
C ALA A 32 -14.10 1.07 -14.64
N GLU A 33 -14.62 1.64 -13.55
CA GLU A 33 -14.24 2.95 -13.08
C GLU A 33 -12.72 2.93 -12.98
N PRO A 34 -11.98 3.74 -13.76
CA PRO A 34 -10.54 3.77 -13.64
C PRO A 34 -10.26 4.12 -12.19
N ALA A 35 -9.49 3.26 -11.51
CA ALA A 35 -9.08 3.46 -10.14
C ALA A 35 -8.74 4.95 -9.93
N PRO A 36 -9.21 5.58 -8.83
CA PRO A 36 -9.00 7.00 -8.63
C PRO A 36 -7.51 7.30 -8.82
N ALA A 37 -7.23 8.28 -9.68
CA ALA A 37 -5.87 8.71 -9.98
C ALA A 37 -5.11 8.88 -8.66
N PRO A 38 -3.82 8.47 -8.59
CA PRO A 38 -3.07 8.57 -7.36
C PRO A 38 -3.10 10.02 -6.90
N VAL A 39 -3.80 10.26 -5.79
CA VAL A 39 -3.73 11.51 -5.03
C VAL A 39 -2.24 11.77 -4.82
N ALA A 40 -1.76 12.92 -5.30
CA ALA A 40 -0.35 13.25 -5.28
C ALA A 40 0.15 13.26 -3.82
N ALA A 41 0.72 12.14 -3.40
CA ALA A 41 1.26 12.01 -2.06
C ALA A 41 2.47 12.93 -1.92
N LYS A 42 2.52 13.64 -0.80
CA LYS A 42 3.68 14.51 -0.51
C LYS A 42 4.77 13.63 0.11
N PRO A 43 6.01 13.68 -0.38
CA PRO A 43 7.09 12.91 0.24
C PRO A 43 7.32 13.44 1.66
N LYS A 44 7.39 12.52 2.60
CA LYS A 44 7.63 12.74 4.03
C LYS A 44 8.89 11.98 4.44
N VAL A 45 9.72 12.62 5.27
CA VAL A 45 10.87 11.94 5.86
C VAL A 45 10.42 11.20 7.11
N GLU A 46 10.77 9.91 7.20
CA GLU A 46 10.66 9.09 8.39
C GLU A 46 11.99 8.43 8.74
N PHE A 47 12.06 7.89 9.96
CA PHE A 47 13.26 7.21 10.44
C PHE A 47 12.92 6.02 11.34
N ARG A 48 13.82 5.05 11.37
CA ARG A 48 13.77 3.90 12.27
C ARG A 48 15.08 3.78 13.03
N ILE A 49 14.98 3.61 14.35
CA ILE A 49 16.12 3.47 15.26
C ILE A 49 16.31 1.99 15.63
N PHE A 50 17.57 1.55 15.62
CA PHE A 50 18.04 0.26 16.09
C PHE A 50 19.02 0.54 17.23
N ARG A 51 18.68 0.07 18.43
CA ARG A 51 19.47 0.24 19.65
C ARG A 51 19.35 -1.02 20.50
N GLY A 52 20.42 -1.44 21.14
CA GLY A 52 20.38 -2.59 22.03
C GLY A 52 21.57 -2.62 22.97
N THR A 53 21.31 -2.52 24.28
CA THR A 53 22.32 -2.52 25.35
C THR A 53 23.14 -3.83 25.40
N PHE A 54 22.68 -4.89 24.73
CA PHE A 54 23.37 -6.18 24.59
C PHE A 54 23.62 -6.59 23.12
N SER A 55 23.31 -5.72 22.16
CA SER A 55 23.49 -6.01 20.75
C SER A 55 24.90 -5.60 20.32
N THR A 56 25.54 -6.44 19.51
CA THR A 56 26.82 -6.05 18.89
C THR A 56 26.59 -5.03 17.78
N TRP A 57 27.60 -4.22 17.46
CA TRP A 57 27.59 -3.36 16.27
C TRP A 57 27.21 -4.11 14.99
N ASN A 58 27.72 -5.34 14.85
CA ASN A 58 27.40 -6.16 13.70
C ASN A 58 25.90 -6.47 13.63
N SER A 59 25.29 -6.85 14.77
CA SER A 59 23.84 -7.10 14.85
C SER A 59 23.02 -5.85 14.51
N LEU A 60 23.34 -4.69 15.10
CA LEU A 60 22.63 -3.44 14.83
C LEU A 60 22.73 -3.02 13.36
N CYS A 61 23.92 -3.13 12.77
CA CYS A 61 24.15 -2.83 11.36
C CYS A 61 23.44 -3.83 10.44
N THR A 62 23.40 -5.11 10.79
CA THR A 62 22.66 -6.14 10.04
C THR A 62 21.17 -5.83 10.02
N GLU A 63 20.56 -5.56 11.18
CA GLU A 63 19.13 -5.24 11.26
C GLU A 63 18.79 -3.96 10.48
N ALA A 64 19.63 -2.93 10.59
CA ALA A 64 19.47 -1.70 9.83
C ALA A 64 19.58 -1.92 8.30
N ALA A 65 20.53 -2.75 7.86
CA ALA A 65 20.72 -3.09 6.46
C ALA A 65 19.57 -3.94 5.89
N GLU A 66 19.07 -4.89 6.67
CA GLU A 66 17.88 -5.68 6.31
C GLU A 66 16.66 -4.78 6.13
N PHE A 67 16.40 -3.89 7.10
CA PHE A 67 15.32 -2.92 6.97
C PHE A 67 15.50 -1.98 5.77
N ALA A 68 16.70 -1.42 5.58
CA ALA A 68 17.00 -0.56 4.43
C ALA A 68 16.76 -1.27 3.09
N SER A 69 17.02 -2.58 3.03
CA SER A 69 16.73 -3.40 1.86
C SER A 69 15.23 -3.54 1.58
N THR A 70 14.39 -3.55 2.61
CA THR A 70 12.91 -3.54 2.46
C THR A 70 12.35 -2.20 2.01
N VAL A 71 12.97 -1.09 2.44
CA VAL A 71 12.61 0.28 2.01
C VAL A 71 12.88 0.47 0.51
N GLY A 72 13.98 -0.11 0.03
CA GLY A 72 14.40 -0.04 -1.36
C GLY A 72 15.19 1.23 -1.71
N PRO A 73 16.00 1.18 -2.78
CA PRO A 73 17.00 2.23 -3.08
C PRO A 73 16.41 3.58 -3.45
N LYS A 74 15.13 3.64 -3.86
CA LYS A 74 14.45 4.90 -4.21
C LYS A 74 13.97 5.67 -2.98
N ASN A 75 13.60 4.95 -1.92
CA ASN A 75 13.02 5.53 -0.72
C ASN A 75 14.07 5.68 0.39
N LEU A 76 15.20 4.98 0.34
CA LEU A 76 16.27 5.12 1.32
C LEU A 76 17.00 6.47 1.17
N ILE A 77 17.13 7.21 2.26
CA ILE A 77 17.89 8.47 2.31
C ILE A 77 19.32 8.19 2.79
N SER A 78 19.47 7.64 4.00
CA SER A 78 20.77 7.35 4.60
C SER A 78 20.67 6.38 5.77
N ILE A 79 21.82 5.85 6.18
CA ILE A 79 22.01 5.15 7.45
C ILE A 79 23.06 5.93 8.25
N SER A 80 22.72 6.32 9.47
CA SER A 80 23.60 7.05 10.39
C SER A 80 23.80 6.26 11.68
N HIS A 81 24.93 6.44 12.36
CA HIS A 81 25.18 5.81 13.65
C HIS A 81 25.76 6.80 14.65
N SER A 82 25.55 6.54 15.94
CA SER A 82 26.12 7.29 17.06
C SER A 82 26.36 6.32 18.22
N GLU A 83 27.31 6.65 19.08
CA GLU A 83 27.71 5.86 20.22
C GLU A 83 27.98 6.79 21.40
N ASP A 84 27.51 6.37 22.57
CA ASP A 84 27.79 7.02 23.86
C ASP A 84 27.87 5.94 24.95
N ASP A 85 28.96 5.89 25.72
CA ASP A 85 29.20 4.92 26.79
C ASP A 85 28.83 3.45 26.45
N ASN A 86 29.27 2.97 25.29
CA ASN A 86 29.03 1.63 24.75
C ASN A 86 27.55 1.35 24.40
N ASP A 87 26.73 2.39 24.28
CA ASP A 87 25.35 2.35 23.80
C ASP A 87 25.29 2.80 22.34
N GLY A 88 25.37 1.82 21.44
CA GLY A 88 25.32 2.04 20.00
C GLY A 88 23.89 2.24 19.49
N VAL A 89 23.71 3.27 18.67
CA VAL A 89 22.45 3.56 17.97
C VAL A 89 22.72 3.62 16.47
N VAL A 90 21.90 2.92 15.69
CA VAL A 90 21.86 3.02 14.23
C VAL A 90 20.48 3.52 13.81
N THR A 91 20.44 4.54 12.94
CA THR A 91 19.20 5.13 12.45
C THR A 91 19.16 5.06 10.93
N VAL A 92 18.05 4.54 10.39
CA VAL A 92 17.77 4.50 8.95
C VAL A 92 16.76 5.60 8.63
N TRP A 93 17.11 6.50 7.73
CA TRP A 93 16.28 7.60 7.25
C TRP A 93 15.70 7.24 5.88
N TYR A 94 14.40 7.46 5.68
CA TYR A 94 13.72 7.08 4.44
C TYR A 94 12.53 7.98 4.11
N TRP A 95 12.14 7.99 2.84
CA TRP A 95 10.94 8.65 2.34
C TRP A 95 9.72 7.75 2.52
N THR A 96 8.60 8.36 2.88
CA THR A 96 7.26 7.79 2.83
C THR A 96 6.31 8.74 2.12
N ASP A 97 5.20 8.22 1.63
CA ASP A 97 4.12 8.99 1.03
C ASP A 97 3.15 9.43 2.13
N ASP A 98 3.03 10.74 2.37
CA ASP A 98 2.00 11.29 3.25
C ASP A 98 0.70 11.47 2.44
N TYR A 99 -0.26 10.60 2.73
CA TYR A 99 -1.62 10.71 2.21
C TYR A 99 -2.40 11.73 3.03
N SER A 100 -2.17 13.02 2.77
CA SER A 100 -3.03 14.09 3.28
C SER A 100 -4.22 14.25 2.34
N PRO A 101 -5.47 14.03 2.78
CA PRO A 101 -6.63 14.42 2.00
C PRO A 101 -6.58 15.94 1.81
N LEU A 102 -6.59 16.40 0.56
CA LEU A 102 -6.67 17.82 0.22
C LEU A 102 -7.88 18.44 0.94
N HIS A 103 -7.64 19.38 1.84
CA HIS A 103 -8.66 20.20 2.51
C HIS A 103 -9.11 21.37 1.62
#